data_AF-A0A2E3W5P6-F1
#
_entry.id   AF-A0A2E3W5P6-F1
#
_cell.length_a   1.000
_cell.length_b   1.000
_cell.length_c   1.000
_cell.angle_alpha   90.00
_cell.angle_beta   90.00
_cell.angle_gamma   90.00
#
_symmetry.space_group_name_H-M   'P 1'
#
loop_
_entity.id
_entity.type
_entity.pdbx_description
1 polymer ?
#
loop_
_entity_poly.entity_id
_entity_poly.type
_entity_poly.pdbx_seq_one_letter_code
_entity_poly.pdbx_strand_id
1 'polypeptide(L)'
;MNRSLFITAYFFLTMGMAQAIDCYKFTIDTPEKEQLSHTQSKILGCYKKLNQNEKFVFVLEENVIKHETAALITSTGKNSSLKHFSASAGKMVLVEKEGLEINPLPIPLEIDPTKHEKTDISDLPLIESSINSSLNAFRAEPNIKVATKDFSLNHLGAKSVEQSYLPEDKIPSDGYWWPQKGAPLANGVNSPLAKYDAYVKSVTGNSPNSVAWEMRRHAGNLDWTGHCNGWVSATILYGYDDFDLKDENNNTVITSSDIQGLRSAISYCTRNAFYGKRNYGRPWNDENDIYPHRFHRLLKYYIDKLKKPVSYDYDNTAVVDNHIISGYTFTYEETEQPYKYLVKEELRSHEYSDTFVHEKRIAPTSTRTYWYYLYTTPQGTPYKGEWINENDHPDFLWVPLREARCRGENPRLSTYWLNHMFRNLEKL
;
A
#
# COMPACT_ATOMS: atom_id res chain seq x y z
N MET A 1 45.07 61.13 -25.87
CA MET A 1 45.03 59.73 -26.38
C MET A 1 44.66 58.82 -25.22
N ASN A 2 43.48 58.21 -25.32
CA ASN A 2 42.80 57.44 -24.29
C ASN A 2 43.62 56.25 -23.77
N ARG A 3 43.77 56.14 -22.45
CA ARG A 3 44.11 54.88 -21.78
C ARG A 3 42.87 54.36 -21.08
N SER A 4 42.27 53.32 -21.65
CA SER A 4 41.13 52.61 -21.09
C SER A 4 41.57 51.81 -19.85
N LEU A 5 40.86 52.05 -18.73
CA LEU A 5 40.85 51.17 -17.56
C LEU A 5 40.11 49.88 -17.93
N PHE A 6 40.77 48.73 -17.84
CA PHE A 6 40.09 47.44 -17.80
C PHE A 6 39.86 47.05 -16.34
N ILE A 7 38.60 47.14 -15.90
CA ILE A 7 38.14 46.56 -14.64
C ILE A 7 37.72 45.13 -14.94
N THR A 8 38.51 44.15 -14.48
CA THR A 8 38.17 42.74 -14.54
C THR A 8 37.20 42.43 -13.40
N ALA A 9 35.91 42.34 -13.71
CA ALA A 9 34.90 41.88 -12.76
C ALA A 9 35.02 40.35 -12.59
N TYR A 10 35.46 39.91 -11.41
CA TYR A 10 35.37 38.51 -11.00
C TYR A 10 33.90 38.18 -10.72
N PHE A 11 33.24 37.50 -11.65
CA PHE A 11 32.00 36.79 -11.38
C PHE A 11 32.32 35.59 -10.48
N PHE A 12 32.06 35.71 -9.18
CA PHE A 12 31.93 34.56 -8.31
C PHE A 12 30.62 33.84 -8.69
N LEU A 13 30.72 32.81 -9.54
CA LEU A 13 29.69 31.79 -9.60
C LEU A 13 29.69 31.07 -8.25
N THR A 14 28.69 31.35 -7.42
CA THR A 14 28.35 30.46 -6.32
C THR A 14 27.80 29.17 -6.94
N MET A 15 28.68 28.20 -7.19
CA MET A 15 28.26 26.80 -7.36
C MET A 15 27.54 26.41 -6.07
N GLY A 16 26.21 26.40 -6.09
CA GLY A 16 25.43 25.82 -5.01
C GLY A 16 25.86 24.37 -4.86
N MET A 17 26.44 24.02 -3.71
CA MET A 17 26.75 22.63 -3.40
C MET A 17 25.45 21.81 -3.54
N ALA A 18 25.43 20.88 -4.48
CA ALA A 18 24.35 19.90 -4.59
C ALA A 18 24.23 19.20 -3.23
N GLN A 19 23.06 19.29 -2.61
CA GLN A 19 22.83 18.66 -1.31
C GLN A 19 22.88 17.13 -1.48
N ALA A 20 23.59 16.46 -0.58
CA ALA A 20 23.83 15.02 -0.65
C ALA A 20 22.53 14.22 -0.54
N ILE A 21 22.48 13.09 -1.26
CA ILE A 21 21.43 12.08 -1.14
C ILE A 21 21.98 10.97 -0.23
N ASP A 22 21.25 10.67 0.84
CA ASP A 22 21.59 9.61 1.77
C ASP A 22 20.62 8.44 1.61
N CYS A 23 21.12 7.24 1.32
CA CYS A 23 20.30 6.05 1.11
C CYS A 23 20.65 4.92 2.08
N TYR A 24 19.65 4.13 2.44
CA TYR A 24 19.74 3.06 3.43
C TYR A 24 18.88 1.87 3.01
N LYS A 25 19.29 0.67 3.38
CA LYS A 25 18.51 -0.55 3.15
C LYS A 25 17.56 -0.80 4.32
N PHE A 26 16.28 -0.95 4.01
CA PHE A 26 15.24 -1.27 4.98
C PHE A 26 14.68 -2.65 4.70
N THR A 27 14.53 -3.45 5.76
CA THR A 27 13.63 -4.59 5.74
C THR A 27 12.19 -4.07 5.66
N ILE A 28 11.36 -4.70 4.82
CA ILE A 28 9.93 -4.42 4.76
C ILE A 28 9.13 -5.53 5.42
N ASP A 29 8.08 -5.15 6.14
CA ASP A 29 7.03 -6.07 6.55
C ASP A 29 6.12 -6.40 5.35
N THR A 30 5.57 -7.60 5.34
CA THR A 30 4.74 -8.10 4.23
C THR A 30 3.62 -9.00 4.76
N PRO A 31 2.42 -8.94 4.15
CA PRO A 31 1.35 -9.89 4.43
C PRO A 31 1.67 -11.31 3.92
N GLU A 32 2.74 -11.48 3.14
CA GLU A 32 3.15 -12.78 2.59
C GLU A 32 3.82 -13.69 3.62
N LYS A 33 3.71 -15.01 3.40
CA LYS A 33 4.36 -16.04 4.23
C LYS A 33 5.86 -16.14 3.89
N GLU A 34 6.66 -15.13 4.23
CA GLU A 34 8.12 -15.16 4.01
C GLU A 34 8.90 -16.01 5.05
N GLN A 35 8.30 -17.05 5.65
CA GLN A 35 8.98 -17.85 6.70
C GLN A 35 9.66 -19.15 6.26
N LEU A 36 9.84 -19.41 4.97
CA LEU A 36 10.69 -20.53 4.49
C LEU A 36 12.06 -20.10 3.95
N SER A 37 12.38 -18.80 3.93
CA SER A 37 13.75 -18.35 3.69
C SER A 37 14.08 -17.13 4.53
N HIS A 38 15.16 -17.21 5.31
CA HIS A 38 15.70 -16.19 6.23
C HIS A 38 16.14 -14.87 5.57
N THR A 39 15.57 -14.49 4.43
CA THR A 39 15.90 -13.28 3.68
C THR A 39 14.64 -12.47 3.47
N GLN A 40 14.31 -11.62 4.44
CA GLN A 40 13.27 -10.62 4.26
C GLN A 40 13.64 -9.71 3.10
N SER A 41 12.64 -9.35 2.30
CA SER A 41 12.81 -8.39 1.22
C SER A 41 13.38 -7.06 1.75
N LYS A 42 14.39 -6.52 1.07
CA LYS A 42 14.99 -5.21 1.38
C LYS A 42 14.68 -4.21 0.29
N ILE A 43 14.36 -2.98 0.69
CA ILE A 43 14.19 -1.83 -0.22
C ILE A 43 15.21 -0.75 0.09
N LEU A 44 15.55 0.06 -0.92
CA LEU A 44 16.48 1.16 -0.78
C LEU A 44 15.68 2.46 -0.56
N GLY A 45 15.67 2.96 0.67
CA GLY A 45 15.06 4.24 1.01
C GLY A 45 16.09 5.35 1.05
N CYS A 46 15.77 6.49 0.46
CA CYS A 46 16.67 7.61 0.26
C CYS A 46 16.06 8.91 0.79
N TYR A 47 16.94 9.79 1.24
CA TYR A 47 16.62 11.06 1.89
C TYR A 47 17.46 12.14 1.21
N LYS A 48 16.80 13.16 0.69
CA LYS A 48 17.44 14.35 0.13
C LYS A 48 16.94 15.58 0.85
N LYS A 49 17.83 16.29 1.53
CA LYS A 49 17.53 17.64 1.98
C LYS A 49 17.42 18.54 0.75
N LEU A 50 16.41 19.40 0.69
CA LEU A 50 16.23 20.36 -0.39
C LEU A 50 16.65 21.77 0.07
N ASN A 51 16.26 22.12 1.30
CA ASN A 51 16.65 23.35 1.97
C ASN A 51 16.54 23.17 3.50
N GLN A 52 16.52 24.26 4.27
CA GLN A 52 16.43 24.19 5.73
C GLN A 52 15.10 23.61 6.24
N ASN A 53 14.03 23.73 5.46
CA ASN A 53 12.67 23.41 5.85
C ASN A 53 12.07 22.24 5.05
N GLU A 54 12.63 21.90 3.90
CA GLU A 54 12.11 20.85 3.03
C GLU A 54 13.08 19.69 2.87
N LYS A 55 12.53 18.48 2.89
CA LYS A 55 13.24 17.25 2.55
C LYS A 55 12.35 16.33 1.71
N PHE A 56 12.98 15.59 0.82
CA PHE A 56 12.34 14.60 -0.04
C PHE A 56 12.76 13.20 0.38
N VAL A 57 11.79 12.35 0.68
CA VAL A 57 11.98 10.97 1.14
C VAL A 57 11.39 10.05 0.09
N PHE A 58 12.13 9.06 -0.38
CA PHE A 58 11.67 8.21 -1.47
C PHE A 58 12.30 6.82 -1.45
N VAL A 59 11.58 5.84 -1.98
CA VAL A 59 12.16 4.54 -2.34
C VAL A 59 12.77 4.64 -3.74
N LEU A 60 14.00 4.15 -3.88
CA LEU A 60 14.72 4.08 -5.15
C LEU A 60 14.71 2.64 -5.68
N GLU A 61 14.16 2.46 -6.89
CA GLU A 61 14.11 1.17 -7.58
C GLU A 61 14.51 1.37 -9.03
N GLU A 62 15.51 0.62 -9.51
CA GLU A 62 16.00 0.72 -10.88
C GLU A 62 16.38 2.16 -11.29
N ASN A 63 16.97 2.92 -10.36
CA ASN A 63 17.30 4.34 -10.51
C ASN A 63 16.12 5.29 -10.79
N VAL A 64 14.89 4.83 -10.55
CA VAL A 64 13.65 5.59 -10.77
C VAL A 64 12.90 5.76 -9.46
N ILE A 65 12.30 6.94 -9.29
CA ILE A 65 11.42 7.25 -8.16
C ILE A 65 9.97 7.07 -8.61
N LYS A 66 9.23 6.24 -7.87
CA LYS A 66 7.77 6.12 -8.03
C LYS A 66 7.08 7.02 -7.02
N HIS A 67 6.06 7.74 -7.47
CA HIS A 67 5.40 8.79 -6.67
C HIS A 67 4.67 8.21 -5.46
N GLU A 68 4.14 7.00 -5.59
CA GLU A 68 3.41 6.25 -4.57
C GLU A 68 4.29 5.87 -3.37
N THR A 69 5.61 5.88 -3.55
CA THR A 69 6.62 5.52 -2.54
C THR A 69 7.54 6.69 -2.21
N ALA A 70 7.06 7.92 -2.39
CA ALA A 70 7.81 9.13 -2.08
C ALA A 70 6.94 10.16 -1.32
N ALA A 71 7.60 11.02 -0.57
CA ALA A 71 7.00 12.11 0.20
C ALA A 71 7.88 13.36 0.19
N LEU A 72 7.23 14.53 0.07
CA LEU A 72 7.84 15.82 0.35
C LEU A 72 7.41 16.26 1.75
N ILE A 73 8.38 16.46 2.64
CA ILE A 73 8.14 16.92 4.00
C ILE A 73 8.58 18.36 4.12
N THR A 74 7.72 19.18 4.71
CA THR A 74 7.96 20.59 4.99
C THR A 74 7.83 20.84 6.48
N SER A 75 8.85 21.45 7.10
CA SER A 75 8.88 21.80 8.51
C SER A 75 9.02 23.32 8.68
N THR A 76 8.07 23.93 9.37
CA THR A 76 8.06 25.36 9.69
C THR A 76 7.95 25.53 11.20
N GLY A 77 9.07 25.83 11.85
CA GLY A 77 9.15 25.91 13.32
C GLY A 77 8.86 24.56 13.97
N LYS A 78 7.78 24.48 14.77
CA LYS A 78 7.33 23.22 15.41
C LYS A 78 6.32 22.44 14.57
N ASN A 79 5.85 23.00 13.47
CA ASN A 79 4.84 22.39 12.62
C ASN A 79 5.52 21.67 11.46
N SER A 80 5.02 20.50 11.11
CA SER A 80 5.44 19.77 9.92
C SER A 80 4.22 19.40 9.09
N SER A 81 4.37 19.34 7.78
CA SER A 81 3.42 18.73 6.86
C SER A 81 4.13 17.76 5.93
N LEU A 82 3.36 16.85 5.35
CA LEU A 82 3.83 15.87 4.40
C LEU A 82 2.90 15.84 3.20
N LYS A 83 3.47 15.91 1.99
CA LYS A 83 2.79 15.64 0.73
C LYS A 83 3.18 14.27 0.20
N HIS A 84 2.21 13.47 -0.21
CA HIS A 84 2.43 12.16 -0.84
C HIS A 84 1.32 11.83 -1.84
N PHE A 85 1.60 10.91 -2.75
CA PHE A 85 0.57 10.37 -3.65
C PHE A 85 -0.12 9.17 -3.02
N SER A 86 -1.43 9.06 -3.24
CA SER A 86 -2.22 7.89 -2.87
C SER A 86 -2.89 7.31 -4.13
N ALA A 87 -2.55 6.07 -4.46
CA ALA A 87 -3.13 5.35 -5.58
C ALA A 87 -4.32 4.48 -5.13
N SER A 88 -5.43 4.48 -5.87
CA SER A 88 -6.56 3.57 -5.67
C SER A 88 -7.40 3.49 -6.96
N ALA A 89 -7.83 2.28 -7.33
CA ALA A 89 -8.62 2.01 -8.54
C ALA A 89 -8.07 2.71 -9.81
N GLY A 90 -6.77 2.58 -10.04
CA GLY A 90 -6.06 3.14 -11.19
C GLY A 90 -5.89 4.67 -11.17
N LYS A 91 -6.35 5.36 -10.12
CA LYS A 91 -6.25 6.82 -9.97
C LYS A 91 -5.22 7.17 -8.91
N MET A 92 -4.48 8.24 -9.15
CA MET A 92 -3.57 8.83 -8.15
C MET A 92 -4.04 10.22 -7.76
N VAL A 93 -3.98 10.51 -6.46
CA VAL A 93 -4.25 11.84 -5.91
C VAL A 93 -3.09 12.31 -5.05
N LEU A 94 -2.75 13.58 -5.14
CA LEU A 94 -1.79 14.25 -4.26
C LEU A 94 -2.50 14.65 -2.96
N VAL A 95 -1.98 14.19 -1.83
CA VAL A 95 -2.49 14.46 -0.49
C VAL A 95 -1.48 15.33 0.24
N GLU A 96 -1.94 16.39 0.90
CA GLU A 96 -1.17 17.14 1.89
C GLU A 96 -1.75 16.89 3.27
N LYS A 97 -0.90 16.50 4.22
CA LYS A 97 -1.30 16.19 5.59
C LYS A 97 -0.47 17.02 6.57
N GLU A 98 -1.12 17.65 7.54
CA GLU A 98 -0.48 18.25 8.71
C GLU A 98 -0.02 17.17 9.69
N GLY A 99 1.21 17.29 10.21
CA GLY A 99 1.84 16.33 11.11
C GLY A 99 2.44 15.11 10.38
N LEU A 100 3.26 14.35 11.10
CA LEU A 100 4.00 13.18 10.58
C LEU A 100 3.61 11.87 11.27
N GLU A 101 2.50 11.86 12.02
CA GLU A 101 2.06 10.74 12.86
C GLU A 101 1.51 9.55 12.08
N ILE A 102 1.10 9.74 10.82
CA ILE A 102 0.78 8.66 9.88
C ILE A 102 1.85 8.69 8.80
N ASN A 103 2.59 7.58 8.68
CA ASN A 103 3.60 7.39 7.65
C ASN A 103 2.99 6.61 6.47
N PRO A 104 2.71 7.25 5.32
CA PRO A 104 2.12 6.58 4.16
C PRO A 104 3.16 5.83 3.30
N LEU A 105 4.43 5.75 3.73
CA LEU A 105 5.53 5.14 2.97
C LEU A 105 5.95 3.78 3.56
N PRO A 106 6.57 2.90 2.74
CA PRO A 106 7.17 1.65 3.21
C PRO A 106 8.50 1.85 3.96
N ILE A 107 8.97 3.10 4.09
CA ILE A 107 10.22 3.47 4.76
C ILE A 107 9.95 4.53 5.82
N PRO A 108 10.79 4.65 6.87
CA PRO A 108 10.66 5.70 7.86
C PRO A 108 10.76 7.11 7.26
N LEU A 109 9.93 8.04 7.73
CA LEU A 109 10.01 9.46 7.32
C LEU A 109 11.26 10.17 7.86
N GLU A 110 11.81 9.68 8.96
CA GLU A 110 13.06 10.14 9.57
C GLU A 110 14.02 8.97 9.71
N ILE A 111 15.31 9.23 9.49
CA ILE A 111 16.36 8.23 9.64
C ILE A 111 17.11 8.40 10.95
N ASP A 112 17.30 7.29 11.66
CA ASP A 112 18.30 7.18 12.72
C ASP A 112 19.57 6.58 12.10
N PRO A 113 20.60 7.39 11.79
CA PRO A 113 21.80 6.92 11.13
C PRO A 113 22.64 5.98 12.00
N THR A 114 22.36 5.90 13.31
CA THR A 114 23.07 4.97 14.21
C THR A 114 22.54 3.54 14.08
N LYS A 115 21.35 3.36 13.50
CA LYS A 115 20.67 2.06 13.36
C LYS A 115 20.70 1.51 11.94
N HIS A 116 21.16 2.30 10.96
CA HIS A 116 21.09 1.94 9.56
C HIS A 116 22.41 2.22 8.86
N GLU A 117 22.89 1.23 8.11
CA GLU A 117 24.09 1.37 7.29
C GLU A 117 23.76 2.12 6.00
N LYS A 118 24.50 3.21 5.76
CA LYS A 118 24.39 3.99 4.53
C LYS A 118 24.84 3.13 3.34
N THR A 119 24.11 3.22 2.25
CA THR A 119 24.37 2.52 1.00
C THR A 119 24.70 3.52 -0.10
N ASP A 120 25.79 3.26 -0.82
CA ASP A 120 26.16 4.06 -2.00
C ASP A 120 25.20 3.81 -3.15
N ILE A 121 24.91 4.86 -3.91
CA ILE A 121 24.07 4.83 -5.10
C ILE A 121 24.91 5.11 -6.34
N SER A 122 24.65 4.36 -7.42
CA SER A 122 25.20 4.64 -8.74
C SER A 122 24.35 5.66 -9.48
N ASP A 123 24.85 6.21 -10.59
CA ASP A 123 24.06 7.00 -11.55
C ASP A 123 23.35 8.23 -10.98
N LEU A 124 24.05 8.96 -10.09
CA LEU A 124 23.57 10.22 -9.50
C LEU A 124 22.89 11.18 -10.49
N PRO A 125 23.39 11.41 -11.74
CA PRO A 125 22.70 12.29 -12.68
C PRO A 125 21.29 11.83 -13.05
N LEU A 126 21.07 10.52 -13.22
CA LEU A 126 19.76 9.95 -13.54
C LEU A 126 18.81 10.07 -12.35
N ILE A 127 19.31 9.79 -11.15
CA ILE A 127 18.55 9.91 -9.90
C ILE A 127 18.15 11.37 -9.68
N GLU A 128 19.06 12.32 -9.86
CA GLU A 128 18.80 13.76 -9.77
C GLU A 128 17.72 14.22 -10.76
N SER A 129 17.77 13.71 -12.00
CA SER A 129 16.71 13.95 -12.98
C SER A 129 15.35 13.41 -12.51
N SER A 130 15.32 12.19 -11.97
CA SER A 130 14.10 11.60 -11.42
C SER A 130 13.56 12.40 -10.24
N ILE A 131 14.43 12.87 -9.34
CA ILE A 131 14.06 13.72 -8.20
C ILE A 131 13.42 15.02 -8.69
N ASN A 132 14.06 15.73 -9.62
CA ASN A 132 13.55 17.01 -10.11
C ASN A 132 12.18 16.84 -10.80
N SER A 133 12.02 15.77 -11.60
CA SER A 133 10.74 15.44 -12.22
C SER A 133 9.65 15.15 -11.17
N SER A 134 9.96 14.37 -10.15
CA SER A 134 9.01 14.06 -9.07
C SER A 134 8.67 15.30 -8.25
N LEU A 135 9.65 16.12 -7.84
CA LEU A 135 9.41 17.31 -7.03
C LEU A 135 8.43 18.30 -7.68
N ASN A 136 8.45 18.44 -9.00
CA ASN A 136 7.47 19.27 -9.71
C ASN A 136 6.03 18.78 -9.47
N ALA A 137 5.81 17.45 -9.45
CA ALA A 137 4.50 16.88 -9.16
C ALA A 137 4.09 17.07 -7.70
N PHE A 138 5.02 16.93 -6.75
CA PHE A 138 4.75 17.12 -5.31
C PHE A 138 4.51 18.58 -4.91
N ARG A 139 5.03 19.54 -5.67
CA ARG A 139 4.82 20.98 -5.46
C ARG A 139 3.48 21.49 -5.98
N ALA A 140 2.72 20.66 -6.70
CA ALA A 140 1.37 21.02 -7.12
C ALA A 140 0.44 21.26 -5.91
N GLU A 141 -0.70 21.92 -6.20
CA GLU A 141 -1.79 22.02 -5.23
C GLU A 141 -2.32 20.62 -4.93
N PRO A 142 -2.44 20.21 -3.66
CA PRO A 142 -2.94 18.89 -3.34
C PRO A 142 -4.43 18.75 -3.71
N ASN A 143 -4.81 17.55 -4.12
CA ASN A 143 -6.20 17.19 -4.31
C ASN A 143 -6.96 17.06 -2.99
N ILE A 144 -6.26 16.64 -1.92
CA ILE A 144 -6.83 16.41 -0.59
C ILE A 144 -5.93 17.07 0.46
N LYS A 145 -6.53 17.83 1.38
CA LYS A 145 -5.85 18.37 2.57
C LYS A 145 -6.39 17.68 3.82
N VAL A 146 -5.50 17.26 4.70
CA VAL A 146 -5.83 16.59 5.97
C VAL A 146 -5.16 17.34 7.11
N ALA A 147 -5.96 17.82 8.06
CA ALA A 147 -5.47 18.56 9.22
C ALA A 147 -5.33 17.63 10.43
N THR A 148 -4.46 17.96 11.40
CA THR A 148 -4.30 17.10 12.60
C THR A 148 -5.60 16.99 13.41
N LYS A 149 -6.41 18.06 13.42
CA LYS A 149 -7.74 18.07 14.08
C LYS A 149 -8.74 17.09 13.49
N ASP A 150 -8.54 16.65 12.25
CA ASP A 150 -9.43 15.70 11.60
C ASP A 150 -9.44 14.33 12.29
N PHE A 151 -8.41 14.05 13.09
CA PHE A 151 -8.26 12.83 13.88
C PHE A 151 -8.79 12.95 15.30
N SER A 152 -9.20 14.14 15.74
CA SER A 152 -9.82 14.32 17.05
C SER A 152 -11.17 13.62 17.12
N LEU A 153 -11.51 13.12 18.31
CA LEU A 153 -12.82 12.53 18.57
C LEU A 153 -13.90 13.61 18.45
N ASN A 154 -14.89 13.36 17.59
CA ASN A 154 -16.09 14.18 17.54
C ASN A 154 -17.06 13.76 18.66
N HIS A 155 -16.69 14.06 19.92
CA HIS A 155 -17.50 13.70 21.08
C HIS A 155 -18.37 14.86 21.52
N LEU A 156 -19.67 14.61 21.65
CA LEU A 156 -20.67 15.53 22.20
C LEU A 156 -21.43 14.79 23.30
N GLY A 157 -21.09 15.06 24.57
CA GLY A 157 -21.72 14.45 25.74
C GLY A 157 -21.25 13.02 26.04
N ALA A 158 -21.94 12.36 26.98
CA ALA A 158 -21.51 11.09 27.60
C ALA A 158 -21.39 9.90 26.62
N LYS A 159 -22.12 9.95 25.50
CA LYS A 159 -22.07 8.94 24.44
C LYS A 159 -22.20 9.60 23.08
N SER A 160 -21.32 9.26 22.14
CA SER A 160 -21.32 9.81 20.78
C SER A 160 -20.98 8.75 19.74
N VAL A 161 -21.41 8.99 18.50
CA VAL A 161 -21.19 8.07 17.37
C VAL A 161 -20.56 8.83 16.22
N GLU A 162 -19.51 8.27 15.64
CA GLU A 162 -18.83 8.76 14.44
C GLU A 162 -18.75 7.61 13.43
N GLN A 163 -19.09 7.87 12.16
CA GLN A 163 -19.06 6.84 11.13
C GLN A 163 -18.57 7.40 9.80
N SER A 164 -17.91 6.56 9.02
CA SER A 164 -17.58 6.83 7.62
C SER A 164 -17.58 5.54 6.84
N TYR A 165 -18.16 5.57 5.65
CA TYR A 165 -18.19 4.47 4.70
C TYR A 165 -17.69 4.96 3.35
N LEU A 166 -17.01 4.08 2.62
CA LEU A 166 -16.67 4.34 1.24
C LEU A 166 -17.93 4.48 0.38
N PRO A 167 -17.89 5.35 -0.65
CA PRO A 167 -18.97 5.42 -1.64
C PRO A 167 -19.06 4.10 -2.41
N GLU A 168 -20.23 3.86 -3.01
CA GLU A 168 -20.58 2.58 -3.66
C GLU A 168 -19.57 2.15 -4.73
N ASP A 169 -19.06 3.09 -5.53
CA ASP A 169 -18.07 2.87 -6.58
C ASP A 169 -16.67 2.48 -6.06
N LYS A 170 -16.46 2.58 -4.74
CA LYS A 170 -15.21 2.24 -4.05
C LYS A 170 -15.38 1.08 -3.07
N ILE A 171 -16.57 0.48 -2.99
CA ILE A 171 -16.76 -0.74 -2.22
C ILE A 171 -15.96 -1.87 -2.91
N PRO A 172 -15.19 -2.67 -2.14
CA PRO A 172 -14.45 -3.79 -2.70
C PRO A 172 -15.35 -4.73 -3.49
N SER A 173 -14.91 -5.04 -4.71
CA SER A 173 -15.58 -6.07 -5.51
C SER A 173 -15.15 -7.45 -5.04
N ASP A 174 -16.07 -8.39 -5.14
CA ASP A 174 -15.83 -9.78 -4.85
C ASP A 174 -14.73 -10.35 -5.75
N GLY A 175 -14.08 -11.36 -5.25
CA GLY A 175 -13.05 -12.07 -5.98
C GLY A 175 -12.82 -13.45 -5.41
N TYR A 176 -11.89 -14.14 -6.04
CA TYR A 176 -11.42 -15.42 -5.59
C TYR A 176 -10.03 -15.24 -5.00
N TRP A 177 -9.72 -15.98 -3.93
CA TRP A 177 -8.41 -15.92 -3.30
C TRP A 177 -7.37 -16.81 -3.96
N TRP A 178 -7.75 -17.53 -5.04
CA TRP A 178 -6.85 -18.37 -5.84
C TRP A 178 -6.06 -19.37 -4.98
N PRO A 179 -6.75 -20.39 -4.43
CA PRO A 179 -6.13 -21.39 -3.56
C PRO A 179 -4.92 -22.05 -4.23
N GLN A 180 -3.91 -22.34 -3.43
CA GLN A 180 -2.81 -23.22 -3.82
C GLN A 180 -3.32 -24.66 -4.05
N LYS A 181 -4.34 -25.08 -3.30
CA LYS A 181 -5.03 -26.36 -3.50
C LYS A 181 -5.81 -26.35 -4.80
N GLY A 182 -5.55 -27.33 -5.65
CA GLY A 182 -6.13 -27.43 -6.99
C GLY A 182 -5.55 -26.44 -8.01
N ALA A 183 -4.83 -25.42 -7.55
CA ALA A 183 -4.13 -24.40 -8.34
C ALA A 183 -4.96 -23.81 -9.51
N PRO A 184 -6.21 -23.34 -9.30
CA PRO A 184 -7.11 -22.89 -10.36
C PRO A 184 -6.56 -21.73 -11.21
N LEU A 185 -5.59 -20.98 -10.68
CA LEU A 185 -4.89 -19.92 -11.42
C LEU A 185 -4.04 -20.47 -12.59
N ALA A 186 -3.55 -21.71 -12.49
CA ALA A 186 -2.60 -22.31 -13.43
C ALA A 186 -3.02 -23.68 -13.98
N ASN A 187 -3.91 -24.38 -13.28
CA ASN A 187 -4.27 -25.75 -13.58
C ASN A 187 -5.26 -25.82 -14.74
N GLY A 188 -4.87 -26.52 -15.81
CA GLY A 188 -5.68 -26.68 -17.02
C GLY A 188 -5.35 -25.66 -18.12
N VAL A 189 -5.66 -26.04 -19.36
CA VAL A 189 -5.34 -25.28 -20.58
C VAL A 189 -6.13 -23.97 -20.71
N ASN A 190 -7.22 -23.83 -19.97
CA ASN A 190 -8.07 -22.63 -19.94
C ASN A 190 -7.94 -21.84 -18.63
N SER A 191 -6.93 -22.14 -17.81
CA SER A 191 -6.65 -21.33 -16.62
C SER A 191 -6.21 -19.90 -17.00
N PRO A 192 -6.34 -18.91 -16.10
CA PRO A 192 -5.92 -17.55 -16.38
C PRO A 192 -4.47 -17.47 -16.85
N LEU A 193 -3.54 -18.17 -16.20
CA LEU A 193 -2.13 -18.19 -16.60
C LEU A 193 -1.88 -18.93 -17.91
N ALA A 194 -2.65 -19.97 -18.24
CA ALA A 194 -2.51 -20.64 -19.53
C ALA A 194 -2.93 -19.73 -20.68
N LYS A 195 -4.00 -18.94 -20.50
CA LYS A 195 -4.42 -17.92 -21.47
C LYS A 195 -3.38 -16.82 -21.62
N TYR A 196 -2.79 -16.36 -20.52
CA TYR A 196 -1.66 -15.42 -20.55
C TYR A 196 -0.45 -15.97 -21.31
N ASP A 197 -0.03 -17.21 -21.02
CA ASP A 197 1.09 -17.85 -21.71
C ASP A 197 0.82 -17.98 -23.22
N ALA A 198 -0.39 -18.37 -23.60
CA ALA A 198 -0.81 -18.46 -25.01
C ALA A 198 -0.79 -17.09 -25.70
N TYR A 199 -1.33 -16.06 -25.05
CA TYR A 199 -1.31 -14.70 -25.56
C TYR A 199 0.13 -14.22 -25.82
N VAL A 200 1.02 -14.27 -24.82
CA VAL A 200 2.40 -13.80 -24.96
C VAL A 200 3.16 -14.60 -26.01
N LYS A 201 2.93 -15.92 -26.09
CA LYS A 201 3.50 -16.75 -27.15
C LYS A 201 3.03 -16.33 -28.53
N SER A 202 1.74 -16.00 -28.70
CA SER A 202 1.21 -15.57 -29.99
C SER A 202 1.86 -14.26 -30.48
N VAL A 203 2.20 -13.35 -29.56
CA VAL A 203 2.81 -12.06 -29.89
C VAL A 203 4.33 -12.15 -30.08
N THR A 204 5.02 -12.97 -29.29
CA THR A 204 6.50 -12.98 -29.24
C THR A 204 7.15 -14.22 -29.86
N GLY A 205 6.35 -15.24 -30.18
CA GLY A 205 6.83 -16.58 -30.54
C GLY A 205 7.28 -17.45 -29.36
N ASN A 206 7.40 -16.89 -28.15
CA ASN A 206 7.93 -17.58 -26.98
C ASN A 206 6.94 -17.59 -25.82
N SER A 207 6.68 -18.76 -25.23
CA SER A 207 5.89 -18.84 -24.00
C SER A 207 6.71 -18.34 -22.81
N PRO A 208 6.15 -17.48 -21.93
CA PRO A 208 6.83 -17.06 -20.71
C PRO A 208 6.92 -18.19 -19.67
N ASN A 209 6.14 -19.27 -19.83
CA ASN A 209 6.05 -20.42 -18.93
C ASN A 209 5.59 -20.04 -17.51
N SER A 210 4.59 -19.16 -17.40
CA SER A 210 4.04 -18.74 -16.11
C SER A 210 3.27 -19.87 -15.42
N VAL A 211 2.55 -20.72 -16.18
CA VAL A 211 1.87 -21.90 -15.64
C VAL A 211 2.85 -22.84 -14.95
N ALA A 212 3.95 -23.17 -15.63
CA ALA A 212 4.93 -24.12 -15.11
C ALA A 212 5.60 -23.61 -13.83
N TRP A 213 5.82 -22.30 -13.73
CA TRP A 213 6.35 -21.70 -12.50
C TRP A 213 5.33 -21.78 -11.37
N GLU A 214 4.08 -21.40 -11.63
CA GLU A 214 3.00 -21.36 -10.63
C GLU A 214 2.73 -22.76 -10.06
N MET A 215 2.59 -23.75 -10.94
CA MET A 215 2.40 -25.14 -10.55
C MET A 215 3.56 -25.69 -9.72
N ARG A 216 4.78 -25.22 -9.95
CA ARG A 216 5.95 -25.67 -9.19
C ARG A 216 6.06 -25.01 -7.81
N ARG A 217 5.61 -23.75 -7.68
CA ARG A 217 5.87 -22.93 -6.48
C ARG A 217 4.68 -22.78 -5.57
N HIS A 218 3.48 -22.72 -6.14
CA HIS A 218 2.24 -22.43 -5.42
C HIS A 218 1.19 -23.52 -5.55
N ALA A 219 1.40 -24.61 -6.30
CA ALA A 219 0.52 -25.76 -6.12
C ALA A 219 0.80 -26.43 -4.77
N GLY A 220 -0.24 -26.64 -3.97
CA GLY A 220 -0.14 -27.21 -2.63
C GLY A 220 -1.40 -27.98 -2.24
N ASN A 221 -1.42 -28.51 -1.02
CA ASN A 221 -2.56 -29.27 -0.48
C ASN A 221 -3.18 -28.63 0.77
N LEU A 222 -2.65 -27.51 1.25
CA LEU A 222 -3.18 -26.81 2.42
C LEU A 222 -4.41 -25.99 2.02
N ASP A 223 -5.46 -26.05 2.85
CA ASP A 223 -6.77 -25.47 2.54
C ASP A 223 -6.85 -23.95 2.75
N TRP A 224 -5.83 -23.34 3.35
CA TRP A 224 -5.80 -21.90 3.67
C TRP A 224 -4.73 -21.11 2.89
N THR A 225 -3.86 -21.77 2.14
CA THR A 225 -2.78 -21.10 1.39
C THR A 225 -3.23 -20.69 0.00
N GLY A 226 -3.03 -19.43 -0.38
CA GLY A 226 -3.45 -18.87 -1.67
C GLY A 226 -2.92 -17.46 -1.91
N HIS A 227 -3.63 -16.70 -2.72
CA HIS A 227 -3.33 -15.33 -3.12
C HIS A 227 -4.33 -14.33 -2.49
N CYS A 228 -4.73 -14.50 -1.22
CA CYS A 228 -5.61 -13.54 -0.55
C CYS A 228 -5.01 -12.12 -0.50
N ASN A 229 -3.70 -12.00 -0.22
CA ASN A 229 -2.93 -10.76 -0.33
C ASN A 229 -2.94 -10.18 -1.75
N GLY A 230 -2.87 -11.04 -2.77
CA GLY A 230 -2.95 -10.66 -4.18
C GLY A 230 -4.32 -10.10 -4.56
N TRP A 231 -5.40 -10.77 -4.14
CA TRP A 231 -6.77 -10.30 -4.34
C TRP A 231 -7.01 -8.94 -3.68
N VAL A 232 -6.60 -8.77 -2.43
CA VAL A 232 -6.76 -7.47 -1.75
C VAL A 232 -5.98 -6.38 -2.48
N SER A 233 -4.72 -6.64 -2.82
CA SER A 233 -3.89 -5.70 -3.55
C SER A 233 -4.52 -5.29 -4.88
N ALA A 234 -4.94 -6.28 -5.67
CA ALA A 234 -5.56 -6.05 -6.97
C ALA A 234 -6.86 -5.24 -6.84
N THR A 235 -7.71 -5.58 -5.88
CA THR A 235 -8.99 -4.90 -5.64
C THR A 235 -8.78 -3.43 -5.26
N ILE A 236 -7.80 -3.13 -4.39
CA ILE A 236 -7.53 -1.76 -3.96
C ILE A 236 -6.84 -0.94 -5.06
N LEU A 237 -5.88 -1.54 -5.79
CA LEU A 237 -5.08 -0.84 -6.79
C LEU A 237 -5.81 -0.66 -8.12
N TYR A 238 -6.60 -1.64 -8.56
CA TYR A 238 -7.22 -1.67 -9.89
C TYR A 238 -8.75 -1.66 -9.86
N GLY A 239 -9.38 -2.13 -8.79
CA GLY A 239 -10.82 -2.34 -8.75
C GLY A 239 -11.25 -3.59 -9.50
N TYR A 240 -12.39 -3.53 -10.21
CA TYR A 240 -12.92 -4.64 -11.00
C TYR A 240 -13.05 -4.27 -12.47
N ASP A 241 -12.41 -5.06 -13.33
CA ASP A 241 -12.51 -4.96 -14.78
C ASP A 241 -13.70 -5.80 -15.28
N ASP A 242 -14.82 -5.12 -15.52
CA ASP A 242 -16.10 -5.74 -15.91
C ASP A 242 -16.23 -5.86 -17.43
N PHE A 243 -15.33 -6.61 -18.04
CA PHE A 243 -15.33 -6.89 -19.47
C PHE A 243 -14.57 -8.19 -19.78
N ASP A 244 -14.95 -8.81 -20.89
CA ASP A 244 -14.24 -9.95 -21.47
C ASP A 244 -13.36 -9.49 -22.64
N LEU A 245 -12.32 -10.25 -22.94
CA LEU A 245 -11.41 -10.01 -24.06
C LEU A 245 -11.38 -11.21 -25.00
N LYS A 246 -11.44 -10.94 -26.30
CA LYS A 246 -11.31 -11.96 -27.34
C LYS A 246 -9.91 -11.96 -27.94
N ASP A 247 -9.25 -13.11 -27.88
CA ASP A 247 -7.98 -13.38 -28.54
C ASP A 247 -8.23 -14.24 -29.78
N GLU A 248 -8.29 -13.59 -30.95
CA GLU A 248 -8.53 -14.28 -32.22
C GLU A 248 -7.38 -15.20 -32.62
N ASN A 249 -6.14 -14.87 -32.26
CA ASN A 249 -4.97 -15.66 -32.61
C ASN A 249 -4.96 -17.01 -31.89
N ASN A 250 -5.44 -17.03 -30.65
CA ASN A 250 -5.54 -18.25 -29.86
C ASN A 250 -6.96 -18.84 -29.80
N ASN A 251 -7.93 -18.20 -30.48
CA ASN A 251 -9.35 -18.53 -30.43
C ASN A 251 -9.85 -18.75 -28.99
N THR A 252 -9.53 -17.81 -28.09
CA THR A 252 -9.87 -17.90 -26.68
C THR A 252 -10.55 -16.63 -26.18
N VAL A 253 -11.41 -16.79 -25.17
CA VAL A 253 -11.99 -15.66 -24.41
C VAL A 253 -11.29 -15.61 -23.05
N ILE A 254 -10.71 -14.45 -22.75
CA ILE A 254 -10.20 -14.10 -21.43
C ILE A 254 -11.33 -13.36 -20.73
N THR A 255 -11.93 -14.01 -19.75
CA THR A 255 -13.09 -13.48 -19.02
C THR A 255 -12.66 -12.42 -18.01
N SER A 256 -13.61 -11.61 -17.54
CA SER A 256 -13.42 -10.71 -16.40
C SER A 256 -12.77 -11.43 -15.20
N SER A 257 -13.18 -12.67 -14.92
CA SER A 257 -12.59 -13.48 -13.86
C SER A 257 -11.13 -13.87 -14.11
N ASP A 258 -10.77 -14.18 -15.36
CA ASP A 258 -9.36 -14.42 -15.73
C ASP A 258 -8.52 -13.15 -15.52
N ILE A 259 -9.06 -11.97 -15.87
CA ILE A 259 -8.41 -10.68 -15.63
C ILE A 259 -8.16 -10.48 -14.14
N GLN A 260 -9.17 -10.72 -13.30
CA GLN A 260 -9.02 -10.60 -11.85
C GLN A 260 -8.00 -11.59 -11.29
N GLY A 261 -7.94 -12.82 -11.81
CA GLY A 261 -6.92 -13.79 -11.42
C GLY A 261 -5.50 -13.38 -11.79
N LEU A 262 -5.32 -12.86 -13.00
CA LEU A 262 -4.04 -12.34 -13.45
C LEU A 262 -3.60 -11.11 -12.64
N ARG A 263 -4.54 -10.23 -12.29
CA ARG A 263 -4.27 -9.09 -11.39
C ARG A 263 -3.89 -9.53 -9.99
N SER A 264 -4.60 -10.50 -9.42
CA SER A 264 -4.23 -11.06 -8.10
C SER A 264 -2.85 -11.69 -8.12
N ALA A 265 -2.50 -12.42 -9.19
CA ALA A 265 -1.20 -13.06 -9.35
C ALA A 265 -0.06 -12.05 -9.43
N ILE A 266 -0.22 -10.97 -10.21
CA ILE A 266 0.83 -9.95 -10.35
C ILE A 266 0.90 -9.00 -9.15
N SER A 267 -0.22 -8.84 -8.44
CA SER A 267 -0.31 -8.04 -7.23
C SER A 267 0.01 -8.85 -5.96
N TYR A 268 0.56 -10.05 -6.11
CA TYR A 268 0.95 -10.89 -4.96
C TYR A 268 1.89 -10.12 -4.03
N CYS A 269 2.92 -9.49 -4.60
CA CYS A 269 3.79 -8.58 -3.86
C CYS A 269 3.46 -7.12 -4.18
N THR A 270 3.51 -6.30 -3.14
CA THR A 270 3.32 -4.85 -3.29
C THR A 270 4.36 -4.07 -2.48
N ARG A 271 4.57 -2.81 -2.86
CA ARG A 271 5.03 -1.82 -1.89
C ARG A 271 3.81 -1.38 -1.11
N ASN A 272 3.93 -1.36 0.20
CA ASN A 272 2.81 -1.10 1.09
C ASN A 272 3.22 -0.13 2.21
N ALA A 273 2.27 0.68 2.66
CA ALA A 273 2.37 1.28 3.98
C ALA A 273 1.87 0.23 4.97
N PHE A 274 2.73 -0.22 5.88
CA PHE A 274 2.46 -1.31 6.82
C PHE A 274 2.42 -0.79 8.26
N TYR A 275 1.42 -1.21 9.03
CA TYR A 275 1.17 -0.75 10.39
C TYR A 275 0.91 -1.95 11.31
N GLY A 276 1.71 -2.07 12.37
CA GLY A 276 1.85 -3.32 13.13
C GLY A 276 2.96 -4.18 12.53
N LYS A 277 3.11 -5.42 13.00
CA LYS A 277 3.95 -6.45 12.39
C LYS A 277 3.19 -7.76 12.44
N ARG A 278 3.53 -8.63 11.50
CA ARG A 278 2.95 -9.96 11.43
C ARG A 278 3.26 -10.80 12.68
N ASN A 279 2.24 -11.37 13.30
CA ASN A 279 2.37 -12.46 14.24
C ASN A 279 2.79 -13.74 13.51
N TYR A 280 3.93 -14.29 13.89
CA TYR A 280 4.44 -15.56 13.37
C TYR A 280 4.20 -16.73 14.34
N GLY A 281 3.43 -16.51 15.41
CA GLY A 281 3.20 -17.48 16.48
C GLY A 281 4.47 -17.79 17.27
N ARG A 282 5.39 -16.83 17.41
CA ARG A 282 6.65 -17.01 18.16
C ARG A 282 6.61 -16.25 19.49
N PRO A 283 7.29 -16.74 20.55
CA PRO A 283 7.22 -16.13 21.88
C PRO A 283 7.72 -14.68 22.01
N TRP A 284 8.41 -14.16 20.99
CA TRP A 284 8.94 -12.79 20.96
C TRP A 284 8.19 -11.86 19.99
N ASN A 285 7.11 -12.35 19.37
CA ASN A 285 6.17 -11.49 18.66
C ASN A 285 5.44 -10.63 19.70
N ASP A 286 5.41 -9.32 19.49
CA ASP A 286 4.53 -8.43 20.24
C ASP A 286 3.19 -8.41 19.49
N GLU A 287 2.24 -9.20 19.97
CA GLU A 287 0.92 -9.30 19.35
C GLU A 287 0.15 -7.97 19.45
N ASN A 288 0.54 -7.05 20.35
CA ASN A 288 -0.10 -5.75 20.53
C ASN A 288 0.58 -4.59 19.76
N ASP A 289 1.31 -4.89 18.68
CA ASP A 289 2.13 -3.87 18.01
C ASP A 289 1.35 -2.90 17.10
N ILE A 290 0.08 -3.20 16.82
CA ILE A 290 -0.92 -2.25 16.29
C ILE A 290 -1.76 -1.65 17.42
N TYR A 291 -1.26 -0.57 18.04
CA TYR A 291 -2.01 0.10 19.11
C TYR A 291 -3.34 0.71 18.64
N PRO A 292 -4.42 0.67 19.46
CA PRO A 292 -5.76 1.12 19.03
C PRO A 292 -5.81 2.57 18.57
N HIS A 293 -5.13 3.47 19.27
CA HIS A 293 -5.08 4.89 18.88
C HIS A 293 -4.39 5.13 17.53
N ARG A 294 -3.52 4.22 17.06
CA ARG A 294 -2.97 4.26 15.71
C ARG A 294 -3.99 3.70 14.72
N PHE A 295 -4.52 2.51 15.00
CA PHE A 295 -5.55 1.87 14.19
C PHE A 295 -6.73 2.80 13.90
N HIS A 296 -7.29 3.40 14.95
CA HIS A 296 -8.37 4.37 14.88
C HIS A 296 -8.06 5.57 13.96
N ARG A 297 -6.87 6.17 14.10
CA ARG A 297 -6.44 7.31 13.26
C ARG A 297 -6.22 6.89 11.80
N LEU A 298 -5.71 5.69 11.57
CA LEU A 298 -5.51 5.14 10.23
C LEU A 298 -6.83 4.93 9.50
N LEU A 299 -7.87 4.46 10.19
CA LEU A 299 -9.21 4.33 9.61
C LEU A 299 -9.82 5.69 9.25
N LYS A 300 -9.75 6.68 10.15
CA LYS A 300 -10.19 8.05 9.83
C LYS A 300 -9.42 8.61 8.64
N TYR A 301 -8.12 8.36 8.58
CA TYR A 301 -7.28 8.82 7.49
C TYR A 301 -7.64 8.19 6.14
N TYR A 302 -7.59 6.87 6.03
CA TYR A 302 -7.80 6.19 4.75
C TYR A 302 -9.27 6.14 4.35
N ILE A 303 -10.17 5.77 5.27
CA ILE A 303 -11.59 5.59 4.96
C ILE A 303 -12.32 6.92 4.89
N ASP A 304 -12.16 7.83 5.87
CA ASP A 304 -12.86 9.12 5.84
C ASP A 304 -12.18 10.13 4.93
N LYS A 305 -10.88 10.38 5.08
CA LYS A 305 -10.23 11.47 4.34
C LYS A 305 -9.83 11.10 2.93
N LEU A 306 -9.23 9.93 2.74
CA LEU A 306 -8.77 9.52 1.40
C LEU A 306 -9.85 8.81 0.58
N LYS A 307 -10.95 8.41 1.23
CA LYS A 307 -11.98 7.52 0.64
C LYS A 307 -11.29 6.36 -0.08
N LYS A 308 -10.36 5.67 0.60
CA LYS A 308 -9.54 4.57 0.08
C LYS A 308 -9.72 3.34 0.97
N PRO A 309 -10.04 2.16 0.41
CA PRO A 309 -10.11 0.92 1.18
C PRO A 309 -8.74 0.52 1.73
N VAL A 310 -8.78 -0.25 2.81
CA VAL A 310 -7.59 -0.63 3.59
C VAL A 310 -7.58 -2.13 3.81
N SER A 311 -6.42 -2.77 3.70
CA SER A 311 -6.29 -4.18 4.04
C SER A 311 -5.91 -4.36 5.50
N TYR A 312 -6.32 -5.47 6.08
CA TYR A 312 -5.94 -5.87 7.42
C TYR A 312 -6.01 -7.39 7.54
N ASP A 313 -5.28 -7.91 8.52
CA ASP A 313 -5.52 -9.24 9.05
C ASP A 313 -6.44 -9.09 10.26
N TYR A 314 -7.59 -9.77 10.23
CA TYR A 314 -8.69 -9.46 11.14
C TYR A 314 -8.51 -10.08 12.53
N ASP A 315 -7.67 -11.10 12.66
CA ASP A 315 -7.29 -11.71 13.93
C ASP A 315 -5.77 -11.67 14.10
N ASN A 316 -5.30 -11.89 15.33
CA ASN A 316 -3.89 -11.84 15.68
C ASN A 316 -3.23 -13.23 15.66
N THR A 317 -3.77 -14.18 14.90
CA THR A 317 -3.23 -15.55 14.86
C THR A 317 -2.05 -15.69 13.91
N ALA A 318 -1.38 -16.86 13.91
CA ALA A 318 -0.26 -17.11 13.00
C ALA A 318 -0.69 -17.34 11.54
N VAL A 319 -1.98 -17.63 11.30
CA VAL A 319 -2.54 -17.82 9.96
C VAL A 319 -2.99 -16.47 9.47
N VAL A 320 -2.38 -15.98 8.40
CA VAL A 320 -2.76 -14.68 7.84
C VAL A 320 -3.92 -14.83 6.88
N ASP A 321 -4.96 -14.05 7.10
CA ASP A 321 -6.09 -13.91 6.19
C ASP A 321 -6.41 -12.44 5.91
N ASN A 322 -6.12 -11.99 4.70
CA ASN A 322 -6.21 -10.57 4.35
C ASN A 322 -7.63 -10.22 3.92
N HIS A 323 -8.25 -9.33 4.70
CA HIS A 323 -9.59 -8.78 4.45
C HIS A 323 -9.48 -7.30 4.04
N ILE A 324 -10.59 -6.69 3.63
CA ILE A 324 -10.65 -5.28 3.25
C ILE A 324 -11.66 -4.52 4.11
N ILE A 325 -11.23 -3.41 4.71
CA ILE A 325 -12.09 -2.47 5.42
C ILE A 325 -12.59 -1.41 4.44
N SER A 326 -13.90 -1.19 4.45
CA SER A 326 -14.58 -0.18 3.61
C SER A 326 -15.37 0.85 4.42
N GLY A 327 -15.36 0.73 5.74
CA GLY A 327 -16.20 1.56 6.58
C GLY A 327 -16.00 1.24 8.04
N TYR A 328 -16.35 2.21 8.88
CA TYR A 328 -16.35 2.06 10.32
C TYR A 328 -17.52 2.83 10.95
N THR A 329 -17.92 2.35 12.12
CA THR A 329 -18.70 3.09 13.11
C THR A 329 -17.97 3.01 14.44
N PHE A 330 -17.66 4.16 15.03
CA PHE A 330 -17.11 4.29 16.36
C PHE A 330 -18.20 4.80 17.30
N THR A 331 -18.45 4.06 18.37
CA THR A 331 -19.26 4.51 19.49
C THR A 331 -18.35 4.81 20.66
N TYR A 332 -18.33 6.07 21.10
CA TYR A 332 -17.52 6.53 22.23
C TYR A 332 -18.40 6.63 23.47
N GLU A 333 -17.92 6.12 24.59
CA GLU A 333 -18.52 6.25 25.91
C GLU A 333 -17.49 6.83 26.88
N GLU A 334 -17.84 7.92 27.55
CA GLU A 334 -16.98 8.52 28.58
C GLU A 334 -16.78 7.54 29.74
N THR A 335 -15.55 7.44 30.22
CA THR A 335 -15.26 6.74 31.48
C THR A 335 -15.22 7.71 32.65
N GLU A 336 -15.18 7.20 33.88
CA GLU A 336 -14.99 8.04 35.07
C GLU A 336 -13.65 8.81 35.06
N GLN A 337 -12.67 8.36 34.26
CA GLN A 337 -11.41 9.04 34.08
C GLN A 337 -11.52 10.11 32.97
N PRO A 338 -11.16 11.38 33.25
CA PRO A 338 -11.17 12.43 32.25
C PRO A 338 -10.32 12.10 31.02
N TYR A 339 -10.85 12.40 29.83
CA TYR A 339 -10.22 12.17 28.53
C TYR A 339 -9.89 10.70 28.22
N LYS A 340 -10.55 9.77 28.91
CA LYS A 340 -10.53 8.35 28.61
C LYS A 340 -11.91 7.90 28.16
N TYR A 341 -11.96 7.25 27.00
CA TYR A 341 -13.18 6.79 26.36
C TYR A 341 -13.11 5.29 26.14
N LEU A 342 -14.19 4.59 26.46
CA LEU A 342 -14.45 3.25 25.94
C LEU A 342 -14.95 3.40 24.51
N VAL A 343 -14.36 2.65 23.58
CA VAL A 343 -14.73 2.67 22.17
C VAL A 343 -15.21 1.30 21.76
N LYS A 344 -16.42 1.25 21.21
CA LYS A 344 -16.88 0.14 20.38
C LYS A 344 -16.66 0.52 18.92
N GLU A 345 -15.84 -0.25 18.23
CA GLU A 345 -15.57 -0.09 16.81
C GLU A 345 -16.26 -1.19 16.03
N GLU A 346 -17.06 -0.83 15.03
CA GLU A 346 -17.74 -1.75 14.11
C GLU A 346 -17.25 -1.49 12.69
N LEU A 347 -16.46 -2.42 12.15
CA LEU A 347 -15.88 -2.32 10.81
C LEU A 347 -16.76 -3.02 9.78
N ARG A 348 -16.93 -2.38 8.61
CA ARG A 348 -17.47 -3.04 7.43
C ARG A 348 -16.33 -3.77 6.70
N SER A 349 -16.18 -5.05 7.05
CA SER A 349 -15.17 -5.96 6.52
C SER A 349 -15.65 -6.69 5.28
N HIS A 350 -14.74 -6.92 4.35
CA HIS A 350 -14.97 -7.67 3.12
C HIS A 350 -13.98 -8.82 3.01
N GLU A 351 -14.50 -10.00 2.71
CA GLU A 351 -13.75 -11.21 2.40
C GLU A 351 -13.98 -11.61 0.93
N TYR A 352 -13.27 -12.64 0.49
CA TYR A 352 -13.41 -13.21 -0.85
C TYR A 352 -14.40 -14.37 -0.84
N SER A 353 -14.90 -14.74 -2.02
CA SER A 353 -15.71 -15.95 -2.17
C SER A 353 -14.88 -17.23 -2.06
N ASP A 354 -15.48 -18.28 -1.49
CA ASP A 354 -14.93 -19.66 -1.51
C ASP A 354 -15.00 -20.32 -2.89
N THR A 355 -15.77 -19.72 -3.80
CA THR A 355 -16.00 -20.20 -5.16
C THR A 355 -15.58 -19.16 -6.18
N PHE A 356 -15.35 -19.63 -7.40
CA PHE A 356 -14.94 -18.78 -8.50
C PHE A 356 -16.00 -17.72 -8.82
N VAL A 357 -15.56 -16.46 -8.93
CA VAL A 357 -16.46 -15.31 -9.18
C VAL A 357 -16.44 -14.97 -10.66
N HIS A 358 -17.60 -15.05 -11.32
CA HIS A 358 -17.73 -14.89 -12.77
C HIS A 358 -18.29 -13.53 -13.22
N GLU A 359 -18.73 -12.69 -12.28
CA GLU A 359 -19.35 -11.40 -12.57
C GLU A 359 -19.04 -10.38 -11.48
N LYS A 360 -19.15 -9.10 -11.80
CA LYS A 360 -18.95 -8.03 -10.84
C LYS A 360 -20.05 -8.03 -9.78
N ARG A 361 -19.66 -8.16 -8.52
CA ARG A 361 -20.53 -7.99 -7.36
C ARG A 361 -19.74 -7.47 -6.16
N ILE A 362 -20.43 -6.99 -5.14
CA ILE A 362 -19.80 -6.57 -3.88
C ILE A 362 -19.25 -7.81 -3.18
N ALA A 363 -18.04 -7.70 -2.62
CA ALA A 363 -17.42 -8.74 -1.83
C ALA A 363 -18.29 -9.13 -0.62
N PRO A 364 -18.34 -10.43 -0.23
CA PRO A 364 -19.01 -10.85 0.99
C PRO A 364 -18.65 -9.94 2.16
N THR A 365 -19.67 -9.33 2.75
CA THR A 365 -19.52 -8.27 3.74
C THR A 365 -19.95 -8.78 5.12
N SER A 366 -19.12 -8.56 6.13
CA SER A 366 -19.43 -8.81 7.54
C SER A 366 -19.12 -7.58 8.41
N THR A 367 -19.72 -7.54 9.60
CA THR A 367 -19.35 -6.55 10.62
C THR A 367 -18.36 -7.20 11.58
N ARG A 368 -17.15 -6.64 11.70
CA ARG A 368 -16.19 -7.00 12.74
C ARG A 368 -16.24 -5.98 13.86
N THR A 369 -16.23 -6.43 15.11
CA THR A 369 -16.35 -5.54 16.27
C THR A 369 -15.12 -5.64 17.14
N TYR A 370 -14.50 -4.51 17.46
CA TYR A 370 -13.41 -4.42 18.42
C TYR A 370 -13.75 -3.45 19.56
N TRP A 371 -13.11 -3.67 20.70
CA TRP A 371 -13.29 -2.83 21.88
C TRP A 371 -11.96 -2.39 22.45
N TYR A 372 -11.82 -1.10 22.74
CA TYR A 372 -10.59 -0.52 23.27
C TYR A 372 -10.85 0.74 24.06
N TYR A 373 -9.90 1.10 24.93
CA TYR A 373 -9.82 2.42 25.52
C TYR A 373 -9.00 3.36 24.64
N LEU A 374 -9.46 4.61 24.48
CA LEU A 374 -8.67 5.71 23.94
C LEU A 374 -8.42 6.77 25.01
N TYR A 375 -7.19 7.25 25.05
CA TYR A 375 -6.79 8.41 25.84
C TYR A 375 -6.52 9.58 24.89
N THR A 376 -7.14 10.72 25.18
CA THR A 376 -7.07 11.90 24.31
C THR A 376 -6.48 13.11 25.02
N THR A 377 -5.91 14.02 24.23
CA THR A 377 -5.63 15.38 24.71
C THR A 377 -6.95 16.10 25.02
N PRO A 378 -6.97 17.23 25.75
CA PRO A 378 -8.17 18.05 25.91
C PRO A 378 -8.84 18.49 24.60
N GLN A 379 -8.09 18.54 23.49
CA GLN A 379 -8.58 18.84 22.15
C GLN A 379 -9.17 17.62 21.42
N GLY A 380 -9.30 16.48 22.11
CA GLY A 380 -9.89 15.26 21.58
C GLY A 380 -8.94 14.41 20.71
N THR A 381 -7.67 14.78 20.55
CA THR A 381 -6.71 14.00 19.74
C THR A 381 -6.25 12.73 20.47
N PRO A 382 -6.46 11.52 19.91
CA PRO A 382 -5.98 10.28 20.52
C PRO A 382 -4.45 10.18 20.49
N TYR A 383 -3.84 9.90 21.65
CA TYR A 383 -2.38 9.73 21.77
C TYR A 383 -1.96 8.38 22.38
N LYS A 384 -2.89 7.66 23.02
CA LYS A 384 -2.68 6.32 23.57
C LYS A 384 -3.98 5.53 23.46
N GLY A 385 -3.88 4.21 23.34
CA GLY A 385 -5.02 3.31 23.43
C GLY A 385 -4.61 1.94 23.94
N GLU A 386 -5.57 1.19 24.47
CA GLU A 386 -5.41 -0.14 25.06
C GLU A 386 -6.56 -1.04 24.56
N TRP A 387 -6.26 -2.17 23.92
CA TRP A 387 -7.28 -3.17 23.57
C TRP A 387 -7.93 -3.72 24.84
N ILE A 388 -9.24 -3.96 24.83
CA ILE A 388 -9.91 -4.59 25.97
C ILE A 388 -9.56 -6.08 26.05
N ASN A 389 -9.46 -6.73 24.90
CA ASN A 389 -9.01 -8.10 24.77
C ASN A 389 -7.77 -8.13 23.88
N GLU A 390 -6.62 -8.47 24.47
CA GLU A 390 -5.33 -8.63 23.78
C GLU A 390 -5.29 -9.83 22.81
N ASN A 391 -6.34 -10.66 22.79
CA ASN A 391 -6.47 -11.79 21.86
C ASN A 391 -7.55 -11.56 20.80
N ASP A 392 -8.21 -10.39 20.80
CA ASP A 392 -9.30 -10.07 19.87
C ASP A 392 -9.11 -8.63 19.34
N HIS A 393 -8.13 -8.50 18.48
CA HIS A 393 -7.82 -7.30 17.71
C HIS A 393 -7.13 -7.72 16.39
N PRO A 394 -7.07 -6.82 15.39
CA PRO A 394 -6.31 -7.06 14.16
C PRO A 394 -4.82 -7.32 14.45
N ASP A 395 -4.15 -8.19 13.69
CA ASP A 395 -2.68 -8.33 13.75
C ASP A 395 -1.99 -7.08 13.19
N PHE A 396 -2.37 -6.70 11.98
CA PHE A 396 -1.80 -5.55 11.27
C PHE A 396 -2.78 -4.96 10.28
N LEU A 397 -2.45 -3.74 9.85
CA LEU A 397 -3.14 -3.00 8.81
C LEU A 397 -2.13 -2.61 7.75
N TRP A 398 -2.50 -2.73 6.47
CA TRP A 398 -1.61 -2.36 5.38
C TRP A 398 -2.37 -1.81 4.19
N VAL A 399 -1.68 -0.96 3.44
CA VAL A 399 -2.24 -0.28 2.28
C VAL A 399 -1.32 -0.50 1.08
N PRO A 400 -1.76 -1.20 0.02
CA PRO A 400 -0.97 -1.34 -1.19
C PRO A 400 -0.81 0.03 -1.85
N LEU A 401 0.43 0.33 -2.23
CA LEU A 401 0.84 1.56 -2.90
C LEU A 401 1.05 1.31 -4.40
N ARG A 402 1.69 0.19 -4.74
CA ARG A 402 1.91 -0.28 -6.12
C ARG A 402 2.33 -1.75 -6.13
N GLU A 403 2.17 -2.42 -7.27
CA GLU A 403 2.80 -3.72 -7.56
C GLU A 403 4.32 -3.64 -7.36
N ALA A 404 4.90 -4.71 -6.81
CA ALA A 404 6.33 -4.83 -6.61
C ALA A 404 6.83 -6.22 -6.95
N ARG A 405 8.14 -6.33 -7.17
CA ARG A 405 8.80 -7.61 -7.38
C ARG A 405 9.26 -8.22 -6.05
N CYS A 406 9.05 -9.53 -5.87
CA CYS A 406 9.52 -10.28 -4.70
C CYS A 406 9.71 -11.77 -5.00
N ARG A 407 10.12 -12.58 -4.01
CA ARG A 407 10.38 -14.01 -4.22
C ARG A 407 9.10 -14.84 -4.38
N GLY A 408 8.00 -14.38 -3.78
CA GLY A 408 6.71 -15.05 -3.76
C GLY A 408 5.89 -14.86 -5.03
N GLU A 409 6.09 -13.79 -5.80
CA GLU A 409 5.36 -13.61 -7.07
C GLU A 409 5.90 -14.49 -8.20
N ASN A 410 5.05 -14.70 -9.22
CA ASN A 410 5.42 -15.35 -10.45
C ASN A 410 6.23 -14.40 -11.37
N PRO A 411 7.56 -14.58 -11.50
CA PRO A 411 8.41 -13.65 -12.26
C PRO A 411 8.22 -13.80 -13.78
N ARG A 412 7.44 -14.80 -14.21
CA ARG A 412 7.07 -14.99 -15.62
C ARG A 412 5.84 -14.18 -16.01
N LEU A 413 5.12 -13.65 -15.03
CA LEU A 413 4.04 -12.70 -15.23
C LEU A 413 4.59 -11.27 -15.23
N SER A 414 4.13 -10.45 -16.16
CA SER A 414 4.63 -9.08 -16.34
C SER A 414 3.51 -8.08 -16.57
N THR A 415 3.58 -6.96 -15.85
CA THR A 415 2.62 -5.85 -15.93
C THR A 415 2.59 -5.28 -17.34
N TYR A 416 3.74 -5.29 -18.03
CA TYR A 416 3.82 -4.88 -19.43
C TYR A 416 2.93 -5.76 -20.31
N TRP A 417 3.07 -7.09 -20.21
CA TRP A 417 2.32 -8.02 -21.06
C TRP A 417 0.85 -8.10 -20.72
N LEU A 418 0.48 -7.97 -19.43
CA LEU A 418 -0.93 -7.86 -19.04
C LEU A 418 -1.57 -6.59 -19.62
N ASN A 419 -0.92 -5.43 -19.47
CA ASN A 419 -1.41 -4.20 -20.08
C ASN A 419 -1.43 -4.26 -21.60
N HIS A 420 -0.45 -4.93 -22.22
CA HIS A 420 -0.44 -5.16 -23.65
C HIS A 420 -1.66 -5.99 -24.07
N MET A 421 -1.97 -7.06 -23.35
CA MET A 421 -3.16 -7.89 -23.56
C MET A 421 -4.46 -7.08 -23.45
N PHE A 422 -4.62 -6.34 -22.35
CA PHE A 422 -5.85 -5.57 -22.09
C PHE A 422 -6.09 -4.43 -23.07
N ARG A 423 -5.03 -3.92 -23.73
CA ARG A 423 -5.12 -2.83 -24.71
C ARG A 423 -5.29 -3.31 -26.15
N ASN A 424 -4.78 -4.48 -26.49
CA ASN A 424 -4.69 -4.94 -27.89
C ASN A 424 -5.70 -6.03 -28.24
N LEU A 425 -6.36 -6.63 -27.26
CA LEU A 425 -7.47 -7.55 -27.52
C LEU A 425 -8.80 -6.81 -27.64
N GLU A 426 -9.70 -7.36 -28.45
CA GLU A 426 -11.06 -6.85 -28.62
C GLU A 426 -11.83 -7.05 -27.31
N LYS A 427 -12.48 -6.00 -26.82
CA LYS A 427 -13.43 -6.08 -25.70
C LYS A 427 -14.78 -6.56 -26.23
N LEU A 428 -15.32 -7.60 -25.61
CA LEU A 428 -16.64 -8.16 -25.94
C LEU A 428 -17.79 -7.41 -25.29
#